data_AF-A0AAN8UI33-F1
#
_entry.id   AF-A0AAN8UI33-F1
#
_cell.length_a   1.000
_cell.length_b   1.000
_cell.length_c   1.000
_cell.angle_alpha   90.00
_cell.angle_beta   90.00
_cell.angle_gamma   90.00
#
_symmetry.space_group_name_H-M   'P 1'
#
loop_
_entity.id
_entity.type
_entity.pdbx_description
1 polymer ?
#
loop_
_entity_poly.entity_id
_entity_poly.type
_entity_poly.pdbx_seq_one_letter_code
_entity_poly.pdbx_strand_id
1 'polypeptide(L)'
;MDGYFGTMWRFHQIRTGFMELELFVLPKKCVPCNTKDLRPMTEEAAKHLMPQVSEWSMVKEDGIMKLRRSWTVKSFKKGLEFFQAVAEVAEAEGHHPDLHLVGWNNVTIEIWTHAVGGLTENDFILANKIGGLRLHHLLRRKAVTEAVVKGKEYCGGGGFNGSAGGEGYCDLLVQEMLLRRFRDLNAMNLFGKIEFAPSDFGLAKFNLT
;
A
#
# COMPACT_ATOMS: atom_id res chain seq x y z
N MET A 1 -10.11 -32.53 42.39
CA MET A 1 -10.24 -32.01 43.77
C MET A 1 -8.83 -31.72 44.26
N ASP A 2 -8.03 -30.96 43.51
CA ASP A 2 -7.96 -29.47 43.48
C ASP A 2 -7.13 -29.02 44.70
N GLY A 3 -6.03 -28.27 44.65
CA GLY A 3 -5.44 -27.36 43.68
C GLY A 3 -4.92 -26.13 44.45
N TYR A 4 -3.89 -25.47 43.92
CA TYR A 4 -3.47 -24.07 44.16
C TYR A 4 -2.45 -23.77 45.29
N PHE A 5 -1.17 -23.49 44.96
CA PHE A 5 -0.56 -22.22 44.46
C PHE A 5 -0.46 -21.16 45.57
N GLY A 6 0.65 -20.47 45.84
CA GLY A 6 1.80 -20.10 45.03
C GLY A 6 2.13 -18.65 45.37
N THR A 7 3.38 -18.39 45.76
CA THR A 7 3.88 -17.19 46.44
C THR A 7 3.88 -15.90 45.60
N MET A 8 3.47 -14.81 46.25
CA MET A 8 4.14 -13.49 46.32
C MET A 8 4.85 -12.96 45.06
N TRP A 9 4.22 -12.00 44.38
CA TRP A 9 4.91 -11.06 43.49
C TRP A 9 4.60 -9.61 43.87
N ARG A 10 5.71 -8.88 44.07
CA ARG A 10 5.81 -7.49 44.51
C ARG A 10 5.45 -6.58 43.33
N PHE A 11 4.34 -5.83 43.44
CA PHE A 11 3.95 -4.84 42.44
C PHE A 11 4.96 -3.69 42.39
N HIS A 12 5.73 -3.61 41.30
CA HIS A 12 6.47 -2.41 40.92
C HIS A 12 5.55 -1.57 40.03
N GLN A 13 5.22 -0.37 40.49
CA GLN A 13 4.60 0.69 39.69
C GLN A 13 5.53 1.05 38.54
N ILE A 14 5.24 0.59 37.33
CA ILE A 14 5.78 1.19 36.11
C ILE A 14 4.70 2.14 35.59
N ARG A 15 4.95 3.44 35.79
CA ARG A 15 4.30 4.52 35.03
C ARG A 15 4.67 4.35 33.56
N THR A 16 3.90 3.57 32.80
CA THR A 16 3.93 3.71 31.34
C THR A 16 3.15 4.97 31.00
N GLY A 17 3.88 6.07 30.85
CA GLY A 17 3.43 7.22 30.07
C GLY A 17 3.28 6.77 28.62
N PHE A 18 2.15 6.12 28.34
CA PHE A 18 1.67 5.94 26.98
C PHE A 18 1.14 7.31 26.57
N MET A 19 2.04 8.17 26.09
CA MET A 19 1.69 9.39 25.36
C MET A 19 0.94 8.93 24.11
N GLU A 20 -0.38 8.80 24.27
CA GLU A 20 -1.43 9.13 23.33
C GLU A 20 -0.92 9.32 21.89
N LEU A 21 -0.66 8.19 21.22
CA LEU A 21 -0.64 8.06 19.78
C LEU A 21 -2.07 8.27 19.27
N GLU A 22 -2.55 9.50 19.36
CA GLU A 22 -3.70 9.97 18.59
C GLU A 22 -3.23 10.09 17.13
N LEU A 23 -3.20 8.94 16.47
CA LEU A 23 -3.74 8.71 15.15
C LEU A 23 -4.16 10.02 14.44
N PHE A 24 -3.23 10.68 13.74
CA PHE A 24 -3.58 11.81 12.86
C PHE A 24 -4.34 11.24 11.67
N VAL A 25 -5.63 10.94 11.87
CA VAL A 25 -6.52 10.52 10.80
C VAL A 25 -6.69 11.73 9.90
N LEU A 26 -6.31 11.62 8.62
CA LEU A 26 -6.55 12.66 7.63
C LEU A 26 -7.97 12.52 7.04
N PRO A 27 -8.99 13.10 7.70
CA PRO A 27 -10.04 13.79 6.96
C PRO A 27 -10.14 15.22 7.48
N LYS A 28 -9.02 15.94 7.49
CA LYS A 28 -9.02 17.39 7.64
C LYS A 28 -9.18 18.04 6.26
N LYS A 29 -9.86 19.18 6.23
CA LYS A 29 -9.90 20.04 5.04
C LYS A 29 -8.62 20.87 5.00
N CYS A 30 -8.05 21.10 3.83
CA CYS A 30 -6.88 21.96 3.69
C CYS A 30 -7.15 23.38 4.21
N VAL A 31 -6.13 23.99 4.79
CA VAL A 31 -6.13 25.41 5.20
C VAL A 31 -5.62 26.25 4.03
N PRO A 32 -6.15 27.47 3.76
CA PRO A 32 -5.62 28.32 2.69
C PRO A 32 -4.11 28.58 2.81
N CYS A 33 -3.39 28.39 1.70
CA CYS A 33 -1.92 28.42 1.63
C CYS A 33 -1.31 29.83 1.73
N ASN A 34 -2.13 30.89 1.78
CA ASN A 34 -1.70 32.30 1.83
C ASN A 34 -1.72 32.91 3.25
N THR A 35 -1.81 32.08 4.27
CA THR A 35 -1.79 32.53 5.67
C THR A 35 -0.38 32.98 6.05
N LYS A 36 -0.26 34.19 6.64
CA LYS A 36 1.03 34.83 6.98
C LYS A 36 1.90 34.01 7.94
N ASP A 37 1.29 33.09 8.67
CA ASP A 37 1.96 32.27 9.68
C ASP A 37 2.36 30.88 9.17
N LEU A 38 2.01 30.53 7.93
CA LEU A 38 2.34 29.23 7.36
C LEU A 38 3.84 29.13 7.09
N ARG A 39 4.47 28.08 7.61
CA ARG A 39 5.89 27.78 7.42
C ARG A 39 6.04 26.36 6.88
N PRO A 40 7.10 26.10 6.09
CA PRO A 40 7.41 24.74 5.71
C PRO A 40 7.74 23.92 6.95
N MET A 41 7.25 22.69 7.00
CA MET A 41 7.57 21.75 8.07
C MET A 41 9.04 21.29 7.98
N THR A 42 9.58 20.83 9.10
CA THR A 42 10.91 20.21 9.11
C THR A 42 10.88 18.82 8.48
N GLU A 43 12.04 18.31 8.07
CA GLU A 43 12.16 16.97 7.50
C GLU A 43 11.72 15.90 8.50
N GLU A 44 12.00 16.09 9.79
CA GLU A 44 11.57 15.20 10.86
C GLU A 44 10.05 15.16 10.96
N ALA A 45 9.38 16.32 10.98
CA ALA A 45 7.93 16.39 11.00
C ALA A 45 7.31 15.69 9.77
N ALA A 46 7.88 15.93 8.58
CA ALA A 46 7.45 15.26 7.35
C ALA A 46 7.59 13.73 7.45
N LYS A 47 8.70 13.23 8.00
CA LYS A 47 8.94 11.79 8.20
C LYS A 47 7.89 11.13 9.10
N HIS A 48 7.37 11.84 10.10
CA HIS A 48 6.30 11.32 10.96
C HIS A 48 4.96 11.15 10.23
N LEU A 49 4.72 11.91 9.16
CA LEU A 49 3.49 11.83 8.36
C LEU A 49 3.58 10.83 7.21
N MET A 50 4.79 10.44 6.77
CA MET A 50 5.00 9.48 5.68
C MET A 50 4.23 8.16 5.80
N PRO A 51 4.06 7.54 6.99
CA PRO A 51 3.28 6.31 7.11
C PRO A 51 1.82 6.44 6.64
N GLN A 52 1.25 7.66 6.66
CA GLN A 52 -0.12 7.93 6.22
C GLN A 52 -0.23 8.02 4.69
N VAL A 53 0.89 8.19 4.00
CA VAL A 53 0.99 8.35 2.55
C VAL A 53 2.02 7.38 1.99
N SER A 54 1.96 6.11 2.41
CA SER A 54 2.99 5.08 2.17
C SER A 54 3.33 4.81 0.70
N GLU A 55 2.45 5.17 -0.24
CA GLU A 55 2.68 5.02 -1.67
C GLU A 55 3.41 6.23 -2.30
N TRP A 56 3.64 7.29 -1.53
CA TRP A 56 4.35 8.50 -1.94
C TRP A 56 5.80 8.46 -1.49
N SER A 57 6.66 9.11 -2.27
CA SER A 57 8.07 9.32 -1.94
C SER A 57 8.30 10.78 -1.55
N MET A 58 9.08 11.00 -0.50
CA MET A 58 9.58 12.34 -0.18
C MET A 58 10.86 12.59 -1.00
N VAL A 59 10.87 13.66 -1.78
CA VAL A 59 12.00 14.06 -2.62
C VAL A 59 12.45 15.47 -2.27
N LYS A 60 13.72 15.77 -2.47
CA LYS A 60 14.28 17.10 -2.27
C LYS A 60 14.93 17.58 -3.55
N GLU A 61 14.43 18.69 -4.10
CA GLU A 61 14.90 19.31 -5.33
C GLU A 61 15.09 20.79 -5.11
N ASP A 62 16.24 21.33 -5.53
CA ASP A 62 16.61 22.75 -5.34
C ASP A 62 16.46 23.23 -3.88
N GLY A 63 16.68 22.32 -2.92
CA GLY A 63 16.53 22.58 -1.49
C GLY A 63 15.10 22.47 -0.95
N ILE A 64 14.10 22.28 -1.81
CA ILE A 64 12.67 22.21 -1.49
C ILE A 64 12.24 20.75 -1.35
N MET A 65 11.57 20.42 -0.24
CA MET A 65 10.96 19.10 -0.04
C MET A 65 9.60 19.02 -0.73
N LYS A 66 9.33 17.89 -1.38
CA LYS A 66 8.08 17.61 -2.08
C LYS A 66 7.64 16.16 -1.86
N LEU A 67 6.35 15.88 -2.00
CA LEU A 67 5.83 14.52 -2.16
C LEU A 67 5.71 14.20 -3.65
N ARG A 68 6.19 13.04 -4.06
CA ARG A 68 6.15 12.58 -5.46
C ARG A 68 5.60 11.17 -5.56
N ARG A 69 4.72 10.93 -6.53
CA ARG A 69 4.25 9.59 -6.89
C ARG A 69 4.03 9.50 -8.40
N SER A 70 4.34 8.34 -8.97
CA SER A 70 4.23 8.09 -10.40
C SER A 70 3.41 6.84 -10.72
N TRP A 71 2.70 6.89 -11.84
CA TRP A 71 1.85 5.82 -12.38
C TRP A 71 2.10 5.66 -13.87
N THR A 72 1.90 4.44 -14.37
CA THR A 72 1.85 4.17 -15.81
C THR A 72 0.40 3.94 -16.24
N VAL A 73 -0.14 4.82 -17.08
CA VAL A 73 -1.51 4.71 -17.59
C VAL A 73 -1.57 3.88 -18.88
N LYS A 74 -2.78 3.47 -19.27
CA LYS A 74 -2.99 2.66 -20.49
C LYS A 74 -2.74 3.45 -21.78
N SER A 75 -3.04 4.75 -21.78
CA SER A 75 -2.92 5.65 -22.94
C SER A 75 -2.86 7.12 -22.51
N PHE A 76 -2.46 7.99 -23.44
CA PHE A 76 -2.46 9.44 -23.22
C PHE A 76 -3.83 9.97 -22.76
N LYS A 77 -4.92 9.51 -23.42
CA LYS A 77 -6.29 9.87 -23.02
C LYS A 77 -6.60 9.41 -21.59
N LYS A 78 -6.14 8.23 -21.16
CA LYS A 78 -6.29 7.78 -19.77
C LYS A 78 -5.45 8.60 -18.79
N GLY A 79 -4.34 9.19 -19.24
CA GLY A 79 -3.57 10.17 -18.47
C GLY A 79 -4.39 11.45 -18.21
N LEU A 80 -5.09 11.95 -19.22
CA LEU A 80 -5.98 13.11 -19.05
C LEU A 80 -7.17 12.80 -18.13
N GLU A 81 -7.81 11.63 -18.28
CA GLU A 81 -8.87 11.18 -17.37
C GLU A 81 -8.36 11.04 -15.92
N PHE A 82 -7.12 10.57 -15.74
CA PHE A 82 -6.48 10.50 -14.44
C PHE A 82 -6.31 11.89 -13.83
N PHE A 83 -5.83 12.87 -14.60
CA PHE A 83 -5.67 14.24 -14.12
C PHE A 83 -6.99 14.92 -13.80
N GLN A 84 -8.06 14.64 -14.55
CA GLN A 84 -9.39 15.15 -14.23
C GLN A 84 -9.84 14.69 -12.84
N ALA A 85 -9.67 13.41 -12.51
CA ALA A 85 -10.03 12.88 -11.20
C ALA A 85 -9.18 13.50 -10.07
N VAL A 86 -7.90 13.77 -10.31
CA VAL A 86 -7.03 14.46 -9.35
C VAL A 86 -7.44 15.93 -9.18
N ALA A 87 -7.78 16.61 -10.28
CA ALA A 87 -8.19 18.01 -10.27
C ALA A 87 -9.47 18.22 -9.46
N GLU A 88 -10.45 17.32 -9.54
CA GLU A 88 -11.67 17.38 -8.72
C GLU A 88 -11.37 17.37 -7.21
N VAL A 89 -10.40 16.55 -6.79
CA VAL A 89 -9.94 16.52 -5.39
C VAL A 89 -9.19 17.81 -5.04
N ALA A 90 -8.28 18.26 -5.90
CA ALA A 90 -7.48 19.47 -5.69
C ALA A 90 -8.37 20.72 -5.55
N GLU A 91 -9.37 20.88 -6.41
CA GLU A 91 -10.34 21.98 -6.36
C GLU A 91 -11.21 21.93 -5.10
N ALA A 92 -11.67 20.74 -4.69
CA ALA A 92 -12.44 20.59 -3.46
C ALA A 92 -11.65 21.00 -2.21
N GLU A 93 -10.33 20.75 -2.22
CA GLU A 93 -9.42 21.13 -1.13
C GLU A 93 -8.87 22.55 -1.26
N GLY A 94 -8.91 23.16 -2.44
CA GLY A 94 -8.24 24.43 -2.70
C GLY A 94 -6.72 24.33 -2.57
N HIS A 95 -6.14 23.17 -2.88
CA HIS A 95 -4.71 22.92 -2.86
C HIS A 95 -4.31 22.14 -4.11
N HIS A 96 -3.43 22.71 -4.92
CA HIS A 96 -3.18 22.26 -6.28
C HIS A 96 -1.81 21.58 -6.40
N PRO A 97 -1.76 20.34 -6.89
CA PRO A 97 -0.50 19.65 -7.12
C PRO A 97 0.05 19.97 -8.52
N ASP A 98 1.35 19.74 -8.73
CA ASP A 98 1.97 19.80 -10.05
C ASP A 98 1.71 18.47 -10.79
N LEU A 99 1.23 18.55 -12.03
CA LEU A 99 0.78 17.40 -12.83
C LEU A 99 1.68 17.19 -14.06
N HIS A 100 2.33 16.02 -14.16
CA HIS A 100 3.32 15.74 -15.20
C HIS A 100 2.92 14.58 -16.13
N LEU A 101 2.52 14.95 -17.35
CA LEU A 101 2.32 14.17 -18.59
C LEU A 101 3.59 13.75 -19.35
N VAL A 102 4.42 12.81 -18.87
CA VAL A 102 5.71 12.51 -19.55
C VAL A 102 5.64 11.25 -20.41
N GLY A 103 6.24 11.30 -21.61
CA GLY A 103 6.41 10.12 -22.46
C GLY A 103 5.11 9.38 -22.70
N TRP A 104 4.04 10.12 -23.03
CA TRP A 104 2.66 9.70 -23.38
C TRP A 104 1.86 8.88 -22.34
N ASN A 105 2.49 8.20 -21.37
CA ASN A 105 1.78 7.36 -20.38
C ASN A 105 2.36 7.38 -18.97
N ASN A 106 3.42 8.13 -18.70
CA ASN A 106 3.93 8.29 -17.35
C ASN A 106 3.26 9.52 -16.74
N VAL A 107 2.37 9.25 -15.78
CA VAL A 107 1.77 10.31 -14.97
C VAL A 107 2.55 10.42 -13.68
N THR A 108 3.05 11.60 -13.38
CA THR A 108 3.66 11.91 -12.07
C THR A 108 2.91 13.07 -11.44
N ILE A 109 2.64 12.95 -10.14
CA ILE A 109 2.11 14.03 -9.31
C ILE A 109 3.20 14.45 -8.34
N GLU A 110 3.41 15.77 -8.24
CA GLU A 110 4.22 16.38 -7.20
C GLU A 110 3.35 17.30 -6.34
N ILE A 111 3.54 17.23 -5.03
CA ILE A 111 2.75 18.01 -4.07
C ILE A 111 3.71 18.72 -3.12
N TRP A 112 3.59 20.04 -3.08
CA TRP A 112 4.26 20.92 -2.14
C TRP A 112 3.57 22.28 -2.11
N THR A 113 3.79 23.05 -1.05
CA THR A 113 3.16 24.36 -0.90
C THR A 113 4.07 25.46 -1.44
N HIS A 114 3.81 25.87 -2.69
CA HIS A 114 4.55 26.92 -3.42
C HIS A 114 4.79 28.19 -2.60
N ALA A 115 3.76 28.67 -1.90
CA ALA A 115 3.78 29.93 -1.15
C ALA A 115 4.80 29.97 -0.01
N VAL A 116 5.21 28.81 0.53
CA VAL A 116 6.13 28.71 1.68
C VAL A 116 7.43 27.96 1.36
N GLY A 117 7.63 27.53 0.12
CA GLY A 117 8.87 26.89 -0.28
C GLY A 117 9.10 25.49 0.29
N GLY A 118 8.05 24.72 0.57
CA GLY A 118 8.21 23.36 1.11
C GLY A 118 6.91 22.66 1.48
N LEU A 119 7.02 21.60 2.27
CA LEU A 119 5.88 20.78 2.71
C LEU A 119 5.11 21.44 3.85
N THR A 120 3.79 21.29 3.83
CA THR A 120 2.84 21.61 4.90
C THR A 120 1.88 20.45 5.11
N GLU A 121 1.06 20.48 6.17
CA GLU A 121 0.07 19.41 6.42
C GLU A 121 -0.90 19.23 5.23
N ASN A 122 -1.21 20.31 4.50
CA ASN A 122 -2.07 20.27 3.31
C ASN A 122 -1.54 19.32 2.24
N ASP A 123 -0.21 19.25 2.08
CA ASP A 123 0.41 18.38 1.09
C ASP A 123 0.13 16.90 1.40
N PHE A 124 0.15 16.52 2.69
CA PHE A 124 -0.17 15.17 3.14
C PHE A 124 -1.68 14.87 3.09
N ILE A 125 -2.53 15.85 3.42
CA ILE A 125 -3.99 15.74 3.27
C ILE A 125 -4.34 15.42 1.81
N LEU A 126 -3.81 16.21 0.88
CA LEU A 126 -4.08 16.04 -0.55
C LEU A 126 -3.51 14.72 -1.08
N ALA A 127 -2.27 14.38 -0.71
CA ALA A 127 -1.64 13.11 -1.07
C ALA A 127 -2.46 11.89 -0.63
N ASN A 128 -3.00 11.91 0.59
CA ASN A 128 -3.85 10.84 1.11
C ASN A 128 -5.18 10.75 0.34
N LYS A 129 -5.83 11.88 0.05
CA LYS A 129 -7.09 11.91 -0.72
C LYS A 129 -6.91 11.39 -2.14
N ILE A 130 -5.82 11.77 -2.82
CA ILE A 130 -5.47 11.24 -4.13
C ILE A 130 -5.20 9.73 -4.05
N GLY A 131 -4.53 9.25 -2.99
CA GLY A 131 -4.29 7.83 -2.75
C GLY A 131 -5.58 7.00 -2.63
N GLY A 132 -6.67 7.61 -2.16
CA GLY A 132 -7.98 6.97 -2.05
C GLY A 132 -8.76 6.85 -3.38
N LEU A 133 -8.29 7.47 -4.47
CA LEU A 133 -9.00 7.44 -5.76
C LEU A 133 -8.96 6.04 -6.40
N ARG A 134 -10.11 5.59 -6.90
CA ARG A 134 -10.24 4.28 -7.58
C ARG A 134 -9.77 4.35 -9.05
N LEU A 135 -8.46 4.49 -9.26
CA LEU A 135 -7.87 4.73 -10.59
C LEU A 135 -7.44 3.47 -11.34
N HIS A 136 -7.59 2.28 -10.76
CA HIS A 136 -7.11 0.99 -11.31
C HIS A 136 -7.51 0.73 -12.78
N HIS A 137 -8.67 1.21 -13.20
CA HIS A 137 -9.18 1.05 -14.57
C HIS A 137 -8.43 1.91 -15.61
N LEU A 138 -7.74 2.97 -15.18
CA LEU A 138 -6.91 3.85 -16.01
C LEU A 138 -5.46 3.36 -16.13
N LEU A 139 -5.00 2.59 -15.14
CA LEU A 139 -3.62 2.15 -15.00
C LEU A 139 -3.30 0.94 -15.88
N ARG A 140 -2.08 0.92 -16.43
CA ARG A 140 -1.53 -0.27 -17.05
C ARG A 140 -1.33 -1.32 -15.95
N ARG A 141 -1.81 -2.55 -16.15
CA ARG A 141 -1.47 -3.65 -15.26
C ARG A 141 0.05 -3.75 -15.21
N LYS A 142 0.67 -3.76 -14.02
CA LYS A 142 2.04 -4.25 -13.90
C LYS A 142 2.02 -5.62 -14.56
N ALA A 143 2.86 -5.84 -15.56
CA ALA A 143 3.05 -7.17 -16.09
C ALA A 143 3.51 -8.01 -14.90
N VAL A 144 2.59 -8.81 -14.35
CA VAL A 144 3.01 -10.04 -13.70
C VAL A 144 3.71 -10.74 -14.84
N THR A 145 5.04 -10.77 -14.79
CA THR A 145 5.85 -11.46 -15.77
C THR A 145 5.16 -12.77 -16.11
N GLU A 146 5.04 -13.08 -17.40
CA GLU A 146 4.30 -14.21 -17.97
C GLU A 146 4.64 -15.59 -17.35
N ALA A 147 5.61 -15.64 -16.43
CA ALA A 147 5.96 -16.77 -15.59
C ALA A 147 4.78 -17.41 -14.82
N VAL A 148 3.75 -16.65 -14.42
CA VAL A 148 2.58 -17.27 -13.71
C VAL A 148 1.64 -17.97 -14.69
N VAL A 149 1.54 -17.51 -15.95
CA VAL A 149 0.69 -18.14 -16.96
C VAL A 149 1.41 -19.32 -17.63
N LYS A 150 2.72 -19.18 -17.89
CA LYS A 150 3.56 -20.27 -18.42
C LYS A 150 3.93 -21.34 -17.39
N GLY A 151 3.75 -21.07 -16.10
CA GLY A 151 3.93 -22.07 -15.03
C GLY A 151 2.84 -23.15 -14.98
N LYS A 152 1.76 -23.03 -15.75
CA LYS A 152 0.72 -24.08 -15.89
C LYS A 152 0.94 -25.02 -17.07
N GLU A 153 1.90 -24.73 -17.96
CA GLU A 153 2.13 -25.49 -19.19
C GLU A 153 3.31 -26.48 -19.12
N TYR A 154 4.10 -26.48 -18.03
CA TYR A 154 5.21 -27.44 -17.83
C TYR A 154 4.87 -28.66 -16.95
N CYS A 155 3.60 -28.86 -16.60
CA CYS A 155 3.13 -30.09 -15.96
C CYS A 155 2.23 -30.87 -16.92
N GLY A 156 2.74 -31.22 -18.10
CA GLY A 156 1.96 -31.98 -19.07
C GLY A 156 2.81 -32.49 -20.23
N GLY A 157 3.36 -33.70 -20.09
CA GLY A 157 3.83 -34.49 -21.23
C GLY A 157 5.23 -35.08 -21.06
N GLY A 158 5.31 -36.31 -20.56
CA GLY A 158 6.52 -37.12 -20.59
C GLY A 158 6.29 -38.46 -19.92
N GLY A 159 6.17 -39.52 -20.73
CA GLY A 159 5.80 -40.86 -20.30
C GLY A 159 6.72 -41.46 -19.24
N PHE A 160 6.11 -42.27 -18.38
CA PHE A 160 6.78 -43.17 -17.45
C PHE A 160 7.75 -44.09 -18.20
N ASN A 161 9.01 -44.13 -17.75
CA ASN A 161 9.80 -45.35 -17.65
C ASN A 161 11.00 -45.12 -16.72
N GLY A 162 11.03 -45.89 -15.62
CA GLY A 162 12.29 -46.35 -15.00
C GLY A 162 12.89 -45.53 -13.85
N SER A 163 12.86 -46.14 -12.66
CA SER A 163 13.94 -46.21 -11.66
C SER A 163 14.45 -44.93 -10.96
N ALA A 164 14.04 -44.82 -9.69
CA ALA A 164 14.81 -44.47 -8.48
C ALA A 164 15.66 -43.19 -8.40
N GLY A 165 15.28 -42.33 -7.44
CA GLY A 165 16.22 -41.53 -6.63
C GLY A 165 16.14 -40.00 -6.83
N GLY A 166 15.69 -39.26 -5.82
CA GLY A 166 15.88 -37.80 -5.73
C GLY A 166 14.75 -37.08 -4.99
N GLU A 167 14.96 -36.81 -3.70
CA GLU A 167 14.05 -36.06 -2.83
C GLU A 167 13.93 -34.58 -3.24
N GLY A 168 12.70 -34.07 -3.22
CA GLY A 168 12.33 -32.75 -3.72
C GLY A 168 12.63 -31.61 -2.75
N TYR A 169 13.32 -30.59 -3.25
CA TYR A 169 13.48 -29.28 -2.62
C TYR A 169 13.05 -28.19 -3.61
N CYS A 170 11.75 -28.08 -3.87
CA CYS A 170 11.19 -26.98 -4.69
C CYS A 170 9.87 -26.39 -4.16
N ASP A 171 9.33 -26.86 -3.03
CA ASP A 171 7.92 -26.56 -2.69
C ASP A 171 7.72 -25.51 -1.59
N LEU A 172 8.76 -25.13 -0.82
CA LEU A 172 8.60 -24.17 0.29
C LEU A 172 8.68 -22.69 -0.14
N LEU A 173 9.43 -22.36 -1.19
CA LEU A 173 9.58 -20.97 -1.65
C LEU A 173 8.33 -20.46 -2.38
N VAL A 174 7.61 -21.33 -3.08
CA VAL A 174 6.39 -20.95 -3.83
C VAL A 174 5.20 -20.74 -2.88
N GLN A 175 5.09 -21.54 -1.81
CA GLN A 175 4.08 -21.35 -0.77
C GLN A 175 4.28 -20.05 0.02
N GLU A 176 5.51 -19.70 0.40
CA GLU A 176 5.83 -18.43 1.08
C GLU A 176 5.46 -17.20 0.22
N MET A 177 5.73 -17.25 -1.08
CA MET A 177 5.42 -16.14 -2.00
C MET A 177 3.91 -15.97 -2.24
N LEU A 178 3.17 -17.08 -2.34
CA LEU A 178 1.71 -17.04 -2.48
C LEU A 178 1.02 -16.59 -1.18
N LEU A 179 1.51 -17.03 -0.02
CA LEU A 179 0.99 -16.61 1.29
C LEU A 179 1.25 -15.12 1.57
N ARG A 180 2.40 -14.57 1.14
CA ARG A 180 2.67 -13.11 1.24
C ARG A 180 1.68 -12.31 0.39
N ARG A 181 1.37 -12.78 -0.83
CA ARG A 181 0.41 -12.12 -1.73
C ARG A 181 -1.05 -12.25 -1.29
N PHE A 182 -1.41 -13.34 -0.59
CA PHE A 182 -2.73 -13.50 0.04
C PHE A 182 -2.89 -12.62 1.28
N ARG A 183 -1.81 -12.36 2.03
CA ARG A 183 -1.83 -11.45 3.18
C ARG A 183 -2.09 -9.99 2.76
N ASP A 184 -1.56 -9.58 1.61
CA ASP A 184 -1.81 -8.25 1.01
C ASP A 184 -3.26 -8.07 0.53
N LEU A 185 -3.93 -9.15 0.11
CA LEU A 185 -5.34 -9.10 -0.33
C LEU A 185 -6.34 -9.13 0.83
N ASN A 186 -5.98 -9.71 1.98
CA ASN A 186 -6.85 -9.77 3.16
C ASN A 186 -6.72 -8.56 4.10
N ALA A 187 -5.70 -7.72 3.96
CA ALA A 187 -5.54 -6.50 4.78
C ALA A 187 -6.56 -5.38 4.44
N MET A 188 -7.46 -5.60 3.47
CA MET A 188 -8.50 -4.64 3.07
C MET A 188 -9.93 -5.01 3.52
N ASN A 189 -10.11 -6.01 4.40
CA ASN A 189 -11.45 -6.39 4.85
C ASN A 189 -11.74 -5.89 6.28
N LEU A 190 -12.23 -4.65 6.38
CA LEU A 190 -12.94 -4.16 7.56
C LEU A 190 -14.44 -4.11 7.24
N PHE A 191 -15.17 -4.94 7.98
CA PHE A 191 -16.62 -5.20 7.99
C PHE A 191 -17.17 -6.26 7.02
N GLY A 192 -17.26 -7.49 7.55
CA GLY A 192 -18.14 -8.55 7.05
C GLY A 192 -17.62 -9.93 7.43
N LYS A 193 -18.11 -10.51 8.53
CA LYS A 193 -17.80 -11.88 8.98
C LYS A 193 -17.98 -12.88 7.82
N ILE A 194 -16.90 -13.53 7.40
CA ILE A 194 -16.96 -14.83 6.75
C ILE A 194 -15.95 -15.72 7.47
N GLU A 195 -16.45 -16.52 8.40
CA GLU A 195 -15.69 -17.65 8.96
C GLU A 195 -15.71 -18.76 7.92
N PHE A 196 -14.55 -19.11 7.36
CA PHE A 196 -14.39 -20.37 6.64
C PHE A 196 -13.83 -21.40 7.64
N ALA A 197 -14.63 -22.42 7.96
CA ALA A 197 -14.20 -23.55 8.76
C ALA A 197 -13.18 -24.41 7.98
N PRO A 198 -12.16 -25.01 8.63
CA PRO A 198 -11.11 -25.79 7.96
C PRO A 198 -11.57 -27.13 7.33
N SER A 199 -12.88 -27.41 7.23
CA SER A 199 -13.40 -28.70 6.77
C SER A 199 -13.69 -28.78 5.26
N ASP A 200 -13.59 -27.69 4.51
CA ASP A 200 -14.05 -27.65 3.12
C ASP A 200 -13.00 -28.03 2.06
N PHE A 201 -11.79 -28.42 2.48
CA PHE A 201 -10.87 -29.15 1.61
C PHE A 201 -11.19 -30.65 1.68
N GLY A 202 -12.28 -31.02 1.01
CA GLY A 202 -12.61 -32.41 0.74
C GLY A 202 -11.48 -33.08 -0.06
N LEU A 203 -10.80 -34.01 0.60
CA LEU A 203 -9.89 -34.98 0.00
C LEU A 203 -10.64 -35.74 -1.11
N ALA A 204 -10.33 -35.43 -2.37
CA ALA A 204 -10.65 -36.32 -3.48
C ALA A 204 -9.79 -37.58 -3.35
N LYS A 205 -10.35 -38.63 -2.73
CA LYS A 205 -9.80 -39.99 -2.78
C LYS A 205 -9.98 -40.53 -4.20
N PHE A 206 -8.88 -40.70 -4.92
CA PHE A 206 -8.86 -41.57 -6.10
C PHE A 206 -8.67 -43.01 -5.60
N ASN A 207 -9.70 -43.86 -5.77
CA ASN A 207 -9.55 -45.31 -5.72
C ASN A 207 -9.17 -45.79 -7.13
N LEU A 208 -8.07 -46.55 -7.23
CA LEU A 208 -7.71 -47.31 -8.42
C LEU A 208 -8.26 -48.74 -8.25
N THR A 209 -9.09 -49.17 -9.20
CA THR A 209 -9.29 -50.58 -9.60
C THR A 209 -9.03 -50.67 -11.09
#